data_AF-A0A812R8L4-F1
#
_entry.id   AF-A0A812R8L4-F1
#
_cell.length_a   1.000
_cell.length_b   1.000
_cell.length_c   1.000
_cell.angle_alpha   90.00
_cell.angle_beta   90.00
_cell.angle_gamma   90.00
#
_symmetry.space_group_name_H-M   'P 1'
#
loop_
_entity.id
_entity.type
_entity.pdbx_description
1 polymer ?
#
loop_
_entity_poly.entity_id
_entity_poly.type
_entity_poly.pdbx_seq_one_letter_code
_entity_poly.pdbx_strand_id
1 'polypeptide(L)'
;MADGQHLASSRYTEDAFPSGHRSIWGSWYDSDSGAWGYACCKATNKSAAPCAAIESDASEVARQTQAAAETSDQPEIDLIWRSRSDFETAEGFIIHSSKYLATQWLRWLQDGKLSEVASKFDPDVRKVLLSEPAAKEACQQVQRFCQRLDDRVPVELSQPLEDFCSCIGTREYVKANKAYMDIVMGSRKWQGDVPYLVEGNRNGPSVVQNVAERLNKKNSNPLDEAGIRDHAVVLRRLLKVAQAVLPNDDPSKNCG
;
A
#
# COMPACT_ATOMS: atom_id res chain seq x y z
N MET A 1 -13.27 -7.87 -40.92
CA MET A 1 -14.52 -7.40 -40.28
C MET A 1 -14.47 -7.91 -38.86
N ALA A 2 -14.31 -7.02 -37.87
CA ALA A 2 -14.32 -7.38 -36.46
C ALA A 2 -15.35 -6.46 -35.78
N ASP A 3 -16.52 -7.03 -35.50
CA ASP A 3 -17.60 -6.38 -34.77
C ASP A 3 -17.20 -6.21 -33.30
N GLY A 4 -17.06 -4.96 -32.88
CA GLY A 4 -16.87 -4.59 -31.48
C GLY A 4 -18.22 -4.65 -30.75
N GLN A 5 -18.33 -5.55 -29.77
CA GLN A 5 -19.46 -5.59 -28.84
C GLN A 5 -19.48 -4.32 -27.99
N HIS A 6 -20.40 -3.40 -28.30
CA HIS A 6 -20.76 -2.29 -27.43
C HIS A 6 -21.56 -2.82 -26.22
N LEU A 7 -21.08 -2.55 -25.02
CA LEU A 7 -21.84 -2.76 -23.79
C LEU A 7 -23.08 -1.86 -23.80
N ALA A 8 -24.25 -2.40 -23.47
CA ALA A 8 -25.49 -1.65 -23.40
C ALA A 8 -25.38 -0.55 -22.33
N SER A 9 -25.72 0.69 -22.68
CA SER A 9 -25.75 1.80 -21.72
C SER A 9 -26.79 1.53 -20.63
N SER A 10 -26.44 1.78 -19.38
CA SER A 10 -27.38 1.70 -18.25
C SER A 10 -28.58 2.62 -18.50
N ARG A 11 -29.79 2.16 -18.12
CA ARG A 11 -31.04 2.92 -18.26
C ARG A 11 -31.19 4.07 -17.25
N TYR A 12 -30.27 4.18 -16.31
CA TYR A 12 -30.33 5.13 -15.20
C TYR A 12 -29.18 6.11 -15.32
N THR A 13 -29.50 7.40 -15.31
CA THR A 13 -28.50 8.46 -15.27
C THR A 13 -27.78 8.39 -13.93
N GLU A 14 -26.59 7.81 -13.93
CA GLU A 14 -25.67 7.91 -12.80
C GLU A 14 -25.29 9.38 -12.60
N ASP A 15 -25.05 9.80 -11.36
CA ASP A 15 -24.71 11.19 -10.98
C ASP A 15 -25.80 12.26 -11.20
N ALA A 16 -27.08 11.86 -11.28
CA ALA A 16 -28.18 12.82 -11.22
C ALA A 16 -28.40 13.32 -9.78
N PHE A 17 -27.82 14.49 -9.46
CA PHE A 17 -28.01 15.13 -8.17
C PHE A 17 -29.32 15.95 -8.13
N PRO A 18 -30.34 15.54 -7.36
CA PRO A 18 -31.57 16.30 -7.29
C PRO A 18 -31.34 17.63 -6.56
N SER A 19 -31.97 18.70 -7.07
CA SER A 19 -32.20 19.92 -6.29
C SER A 19 -30.93 20.68 -5.82
N GLY A 20 -29.86 20.70 -6.62
CA GLY A 20 -28.69 21.57 -6.37
C GLY A 20 -27.80 21.14 -5.19
N HIS A 21 -27.81 19.85 -4.86
CA HIS A 21 -26.90 19.22 -3.90
C HIS A 21 -25.73 18.53 -4.62
N ARG A 22 -24.60 18.30 -3.93
CA ARG A 22 -23.42 17.59 -4.50
C ARG A 22 -23.38 16.10 -4.14
N SER A 23 -24.45 15.60 -3.56
CA SER A 23 -24.59 14.21 -3.12
C SER A 23 -26.06 13.81 -3.15
N ILE A 24 -26.35 12.52 -3.31
CA ILE A 24 -27.72 12.00 -3.29
C ILE A 24 -28.26 11.93 -1.85
N TRP A 25 -29.58 11.97 -1.72
CA TRP A 25 -30.24 11.74 -0.42
C TRP A 25 -29.95 10.33 0.09
N GLY A 26 -29.49 10.19 1.33
CA GLY A 26 -29.07 8.92 1.90
C GLY A 26 -27.58 8.61 1.75
N SER A 27 -26.78 9.56 1.25
CA SER A 27 -25.31 9.44 1.20
C SER A 27 -24.64 9.65 2.55
N TRP A 28 -25.37 10.08 3.58
CA TRP A 28 -24.87 10.27 4.93
C TRP A 28 -25.92 9.87 5.98
N TYR A 29 -25.47 9.29 7.08
CA TYR A 29 -26.28 8.90 8.22
C TYR A 29 -25.81 9.65 9.47
N ASP A 30 -26.72 10.36 10.12
CA ASP A 30 -26.48 11.00 11.40
C ASP A 30 -26.76 10.02 12.53
N SER A 31 -25.71 9.61 13.24
CA SER A 31 -25.82 8.68 14.37
C SER A 31 -26.58 9.26 15.56
N ASP A 32 -26.57 10.59 15.71
CA ASP A 32 -27.12 11.27 16.88
C ASP A 32 -28.62 11.49 16.74
N SER A 33 -29.08 11.84 15.53
CA SER A 33 -30.51 11.98 15.22
C SER A 33 -31.16 10.73 14.64
N GLY A 34 -30.36 9.71 14.29
CA GLY A 34 -30.82 8.46 13.68
C GLY A 34 -31.41 8.64 12.28
N ALA A 35 -31.07 9.73 11.59
CA ALA A 35 -31.69 10.13 10.34
C ALA A 35 -30.70 10.10 9.16
N TRP A 36 -31.24 9.82 7.97
CA TRP A 36 -30.48 9.88 6.72
C TRP A 36 -30.53 11.28 6.13
N GLY A 37 -29.42 11.72 5.52
CA GLY A 37 -29.27 13.04 4.94
C GLY A 37 -28.36 13.08 3.71
N TYR A 38 -28.03 14.29 3.29
CA TYR A 38 -27.07 14.56 2.22
C TYR A 38 -25.64 14.67 2.77
N ALA A 39 -24.67 13.98 2.17
CA ALA A 39 -23.26 14.10 2.57
C ALA A 39 -22.68 15.50 2.34
N CYS A 40 -23.20 16.25 1.36
CA CYS A 40 -22.66 17.56 1.01
C CYS A 40 -22.95 18.67 2.03
N CYS A 41 -24.10 18.62 2.72
CA CYS A 41 -24.52 19.67 3.66
C CYS A 41 -24.97 19.12 5.01
N LYS A 42 -24.97 17.80 5.19
CA LYS A 42 -25.45 17.09 6.39
C LYS A 42 -26.90 17.43 6.76
N ALA A 43 -27.69 17.90 5.79
CA ALA A 43 -29.11 18.16 6.01
C ALA A 43 -29.88 16.83 6.05
N THR A 44 -30.62 16.62 7.13
CA THR A 44 -31.52 15.48 7.37
C THR A 44 -32.96 15.77 6.94
N ASN A 45 -33.18 16.83 6.14
CA ASN A 45 -34.46 17.13 5.50
C ASN A 45 -34.35 16.97 3.97
N LYS A 46 -35.21 16.14 3.39
CA LYS A 46 -35.18 15.82 1.95
C LYS A 46 -35.54 17.00 1.06
N SER A 47 -36.24 17.98 1.61
CA SER A 47 -36.61 19.22 0.93
C SER A 47 -35.67 20.38 1.30
N ALA A 48 -34.49 20.09 1.85
CA ALA A 48 -33.52 21.12 2.21
C ALA A 48 -33.12 21.95 0.98
N ALA A 49 -32.96 23.26 1.21
CA ALA A 49 -32.54 24.21 0.20
C ALA A 49 -31.22 23.76 -0.47
N PRO A 50 -31.02 24.05 -1.77
CA PRO A 50 -29.79 23.73 -2.48
C PRO A 50 -28.57 24.28 -1.73
N CYS A 51 -27.43 23.60 -1.84
CA CYS A 51 -26.17 24.09 -1.30
C CYS A 51 -25.88 25.45 -1.96
N ALA A 52 -26.01 26.55 -1.20
CA ALA A 52 -25.71 27.88 -1.72
C ALA A 52 -24.28 27.87 -2.26
N ALA A 53 -24.13 28.19 -3.55
CA ALA A 53 -22.85 28.23 -4.22
C ALA A 53 -21.96 29.29 -3.54
N ILE A 54 -20.99 28.83 -2.76
CA ILE A 54 -19.81 29.60 -2.42
C ILE A 54 -18.72 29.10 -3.35
N GLU A 55 -18.24 30.02 -4.17
CA GLU A 55 -17.12 29.85 -5.09
C GLU A 55 -15.87 29.33 -4.34
N SER A 56 -15.13 28.44 -5.00
CA SER A 56 -13.77 28.00 -4.69
C SER A 56 -13.49 27.31 -3.34
N ASP A 57 -13.17 26.01 -3.45
CA ASP A 57 -11.96 25.39 -2.92
C ASP A 57 -11.04 26.33 -2.12
N ALA A 58 -11.03 26.23 -0.78
CA ALA A 58 -9.89 26.60 0.07
C ALA A 58 -10.13 26.40 1.58
N SER A 59 -11.36 26.44 2.09
CA SER A 59 -11.56 26.77 3.53
C SER A 59 -12.06 25.65 4.44
N GLU A 60 -12.20 24.41 3.97
CA GLU A 60 -12.60 23.27 4.84
C GLU A 60 -11.52 22.19 5.00
N VAL A 61 -10.32 22.43 4.47
CA VAL A 61 -9.08 21.77 4.92
C VAL A 61 -8.52 22.46 6.18
N ALA A 62 -8.90 23.72 6.43
CA ALA A 62 -8.33 24.55 7.49
C ALA A 62 -8.93 24.35 8.89
N ARG A 63 -10.02 23.59 9.07
CA ARG A 63 -10.62 23.33 10.40
C ARG A 63 -10.29 21.96 11.00
N GLN A 64 -9.76 21.02 10.20
CA GLN A 64 -9.15 19.79 10.75
C GLN A 64 -7.66 19.97 11.08
N THR A 65 -7.06 21.13 10.78
CA THR A 65 -5.65 21.43 11.08
C THR A 65 -5.42 22.12 12.43
N GLN A 66 -6.46 22.41 13.22
CA GLN A 66 -6.33 23.23 14.45
C GLN A 66 -6.83 22.56 15.74
N ALA A 67 -7.04 21.24 15.74
CA ALA A 67 -7.25 20.45 16.97
C ALA A 67 -6.17 19.38 17.20
N ALA A 68 -5.16 19.30 16.32
CA ALA A 68 -3.96 18.49 16.49
C ALA A 68 -2.72 19.35 16.80
N ALA A 69 -2.93 20.56 17.33
CA ALA A 69 -1.88 21.53 17.65
C ALA A 69 -1.39 21.45 19.11
N GLU A 70 -1.74 20.40 19.86
CA GLU A 70 -1.27 20.20 21.23
C GLU A 70 -0.88 18.73 21.48
N THR A 71 0.00 18.19 20.65
CA THR A 71 1.05 17.27 21.12
C THR A 71 2.26 17.39 20.19
N SER A 72 3.33 17.96 20.75
CA SER A 72 4.64 18.19 20.16
C SER A 72 5.34 16.88 19.81
N ASP A 73 5.40 16.50 18.52
CA ASP A 73 6.56 15.86 17.85
C ASP A 73 6.14 15.41 16.43
N GLN A 74 6.37 16.25 15.43
CA GLN A 74 6.46 15.78 14.04
C GLN A 74 7.92 15.90 13.63
N PRO A 75 8.67 14.78 13.49
CA PRO A 75 10.01 14.87 12.95
C PRO A 75 9.88 15.24 11.48
N GLU A 76 10.46 16.37 11.12
CA GLU A 76 10.95 16.67 9.79
C GLU A 76 11.59 15.38 9.25
N ILE A 77 10.99 14.77 8.20
CA ILE A 77 11.52 13.50 7.67
C ILE A 77 12.92 13.80 7.15
N ASP A 78 13.91 13.35 7.91
CA ASP A 78 15.32 13.47 7.56
C ASP A 78 15.51 12.80 6.20
N LEU A 79 15.85 13.59 5.17
CA LEU A 79 15.94 13.17 3.77
C LEU A 79 17.23 12.38 3.49
N ILE A 80 17.83 11.85 4.54
CA ILE A 80 19.09 11.15 4.55
C ILE A 80 18.78 9.71 4.93
N TRP A 81 19.28 8.77 4.13
CA TRP A 81 19.20 7.35 4.48
C TRP A 81 20.04 7.10 5.74
N ARG A 82 19.40 6.60 6.79
CA ARG A 82 20.06 6.14 8.01
C ARG A 82 20.12 4.61 8.04
N SER A 83 21.21 4.08 8.57
CA SER A 83 21.43 2.65 8.70
C SER A 83 20.66 2.06 9.87
N ARG A 84 20.50 0.73 9.91
CA ARG A 84 19.80 0.06 11.02
C ARG A 84 20.42 0.37 12.39
N SER A 85 21.73 0.55 12.48
CA SER A 85 22.43 0.86 13.73
C SER A 85 22.08 2.23 14.33
N ASP A 86 21.46 3.12 13.54
CA ASP A 86 21.10 4.47 13.98
C ASP A 86 19.77 4.52 14.75
N PHE A 87 19.11 3.37 14.99
CA PHE A 87 17.79 3.27 15.59
C PHE A 87 17.78 2.31 16.77
N GLU A 88 17.06 2.68 17.84
CA GLU A 88 16.86 1.84 19.02
C GLU A 88 15.91 0.67 18.73
N THR A 89 14.85 0.92 17.95
CA THR A 89 13.81 -0.07 17.64
C THR A 89 13.81 -0.45 16.16
N ALA A 90 13.37 -1.67 15.87
CA ALA A 90 13.17 -2.17 14.51
C ALA A 90 12.10 -1.33 13.79
N GLU A 91 11.01 -1.04 14.50
CA GLU A 91 9.86 -0.26 14.04
C GLU A 91 10.28 1.14 13.62
N GLY A 92 11.12 1.82 14.43
CA GLY A 92 11.65 3.14 14.11
C GLY A 92 12.45 3.15 12.81
N PHE A 93 13.31 2.13 12.61
CA PHE A 93 14.06 1.97 11.37
C PHE A 93 13.16 1.68 10.16
N ILE A 94 12.16 0.80 10.30
CA ILE A 94 11.22 0.45 9.22
C ILE A 94 10.39 1.67 8.83
N ILE A 95 9.90 2.44 9.81
CA ILE A 95 9.13 3.66 9.60
C ILE A 95 9.96 4.69 8.85
N HIS A 96 11.19 4.96 9.31
CA HIS A 96 12.08 5.90 8.64
C HIS A 96 12.38 5.46 7.20
N SER A 97 12.82 4.21 7.02
CA SER A 97 13.20 3.66 5.71
C SER A 97 12.04 3.70 4.73
N SER A 98 10.84 3.31 5.17
CA SER A 98 9.65 3.27 4.31
C SER A 98 9.25 4.68 3.87
N LYS A 99 9.22 5.64 4.82
CA LYS A 99 8.95 7.06 4.53
C LYS A 99 9.98 7.64 3.56
N TYR A 100 11.26 7.41 3.83
CA TYR A 100 12.36 7.85 2.98
C TYR A 100 12.18 7.32 1.54
N LEU A 101 11.96 6.02 1.35
CA LEU A 101 11.83 5.43 0.02
C LEU A 101 10.62 6.00 -0.75
N ALA A 102 9.49 6.21 -0.08
CA ALA A 102 8.31 6.80 -0.71
C ALA A 102 8.55 8.25 -1.13
N THR A 103 9.18 9.06 -0.27
CA THR A 103 9.55 10.44 -0.58
C THR A 103 10.57 10.49 -1.73
N GLN A 104 11.55 9.58 -1.74
CA GLN A 104 12.55 9.52 -2.80
C GLN A 104 11.96 9.09 -4.14
N TRP A 105 10.97 8.20 -4.16
CA TRP A 105 10.25 7.88 -5.40
C TRP A 105 9.64 9.14 -6.03
N LEU A 106 8.93 9.96 -5.24
CA LEU A 106 8.34 11.21 -5.74
C LEU A 106 9.41 12.17 -6.29
N ARG A 107 10.56 12.27 -5.62
CA ARG A 107 11.69 13.09 -6.09
C ARG A 107 12.30 12.56 -7.37
N TRP A 108 12.54 11.26 -7.48
CA TRP A 108 13.10 10.67 -8.69
C TRP A 108 12.17 10.82 -9.91
N LEU A 109 10.86 10.94 -9.69
CA LEU A 109 9.92 11.32 -10.74
C LEU A 109 10.10 12.78 -11.16
N GLN A 110 10.15 13.70 -10.19
CA GLN A 110 10.29 15.14 -10.44
C GLN A 110 11.64 15.49 -11.10
N ASP A 111 12.72 14.83 -10.67
CA ASP A 111 14.08 15.00 -11.19
C ASP A 111 14.26 14.33 -12.57
N GLY A 112 13.28 13.57 -13.06
CA GLY A 112 13.36 12.83 -14.33
C GLY A 112 14.23 11.56 -14.29
N LYS A 113 14.96 11.30 -13.19
CA LYS A 113 15.81 10.10 -13.02
C LYS A 113 15.07 8.79 -13.26
N LEU A 114 13.80 8.70 -12.82
CA LEU A 114 13.02 7.49 -13.03
C LEU A 114 12.61 7.30 -14.51
N SER A 115 12.43 8.40 -15.24
CA SER A 115 12.13 8.39 -16.67
C SER A 115 13.31 7.90 -17.51
N GLU A 116 14.55 8.21 -17.11
CA GLU A 116 15.76 7.73 -17.78
C GLU A 116 15.89 6.20 -17.73
N VAL A 117 15.47 5.60 -16.61
CA VAL A 117 15.54 4.15 -16.40
C VAL A 117 14.24 3.41 -16.75
N ALA A 118 13.24 4.14 -17.27
CA ALA A 118 11.91 3.62 -17.54
C ALA A 118 11.91 2.42 -18.51
N SER A 119 12.84 2.39 -19.45
CA SER A 119 12.99 1.33 -20.46
C SER A 119 13.20 -0.06 -19.85
N LYS A 120 13.73 -0.13 -18.61
CA LYS A 120 13.98 -1.38 -17.88
C LYS A 120 12.71 -2.02 -17.31
N PHE A 121 11.60 -1.28 -17.25
CA PHE A 121 10.33 -1.81 -16.76
C PHE A 121 9.49 -2.41 -17.86
N ASP A 122 8.74 -3.46 -17.50
CA ASP A 122 7.60 -3.95 -18.27
C ASP A 122 6.60 -2.80 -18.54
N PRO A 123 5.94 -2.75 -19.72
CA PRO A 123 5.04 -1.65 -20.08
C PRO A 123 3.93 -1.35 -19.07
N ASP A 124 3.33 -2.38 -18.46
CA ASP A 124 2.23 -2.21 -17.52
C ASP A 124 2.74 -1.66 -16.19
N VAL A 125 3.88 -2.17 -15.73
CA VAL A 125 4.54 -1.70 -14.51
C VAL A 125 5.04 -0.26 -14.69
N ARG A 126 5.59 0.05 -15.87
CA ARG A 126 6.11 1.39 -16.21
C ARG A 126 5.03 2.45 -16.07
N LYS A 127 3.82 2.20 -16.56
CA LYS A 127 2.70 3.14 -16.47
C LYS A 127 2.39 3.51 -15.02
N VAL A 128 2.46 2.55 -14.10
CA VAL A 128 2.22 2.77 -12.67
C VAL A 128 3.41 3.46 -12.01
N LEU A 129 4.64 3.00 -12.26
CA LEU A 129 5.82 3.55 -11.59
C LEU A 129 6.16 4.98 -12.02
N LEU A 130 5.81 5.37 -13.24
CA LEU A 130 5.99 6.73 -13.76
C LEU A 130 4.81 7.68 -13.44
N SER A 131 3.75 7.18 -12.80
CA SER A 131 2.57 7.98 -12.47
C SER A 131 2.78 8.76 -11.18
N GLU A 132 2.81 10.09 -11.26
CA GLU A 132 2.86 10.96 -10.08
C GLU A 132 1.69 10.72 -9.11
N PRO A 133 0.43 10.55 -9.56
CA PRO A 133 -0.66 10.13 -8.69
C PRO A 133 -0.37 8.81 -7.95
N ALA A 134 0.23 7.83 -8.61
CA ALA A 134 0.56 6.54 -7.97
C ALA A 134 1.67 6.67 -6.92
N ALA A 135 2.65 7.56 -7.14
CA ALA A 135 3.69 7.85 -6.15
C ALA A 135 3.12 8.62 -4.94
N LYS A 136 2.19 9.55 -5.15
CA LYS A 136 1.46 10.24 -4.07
C LYS A 136 0.60 9.26 -3.26
N GLU A 137 -0.12 8.36 -3.93
CA GLU A 137 -0.86 7.28 -3.28
C GLU A 137 0.07 6.38 -2.47
N ALA A 138 1.24 6.03 -3.00
CA ALA A 138 2.24 5.25 -2.28
C ALA A 138 2.72 5.93 -1.00
N CYS A 139 2.93 7.24 -1.01
CA CYS A 139 3.26 8.00 0.20
C CYS A 139 2.15 7.90 1.26
N GLN A 140 0.88 8.01 0.85
CA GLN A 140 -0.26 7.87 1.74
C GLN A 140 -0.40 6.44 2.30
N GLN A 141 -0.18 5.43 1.46
CA GLN A 141 -0.18 4.03 1.88
C GLN A 141 0.96 3.77 2.89
N VAL A 142 2.16 4.27 2.63
CA VAL A 142 3.28 4.19 3.58
C VAL A 142 2.96 4.90 4.88
N GLN A 143 2.31 6.06 4.86
CA GLN A 143 1.92 6.75 6.09
C GLN A 143 0.96 5.91 6.92
N ARG A 144 -0.07 5.31 6.30
CA ARG A 144 -1.03 4.41 6.97
C ARG A 144 -0.35 3.14 7.47
N PHE A 145 0.59 2.60 6.68
CA PHE A 145 1.42 1.47 7.07
C PHE A 145 2.23 1.78 8.34
N CYS A 146 2.93 2.92 8.36
CA CYS A 146 3.70 3.34 9.52
C CYS A 146 2.85 3.58 10.77
N GLN A 147 1.65 4.14 10.63
CA GLN A 147 0.71 4.29 11.76
C GLN A 147 0.32 2.93 12.34
N ARG A 148 0.04 1.95 11.49
CA ARG A 148 -0.28 0.58 11.94
C ARG A 148 0.91 -0.13 12.58
N LEU A 149 2.13 0.18 12.14
CA LEU A 149 3.33 -0.39 12.73
C LEU A 149 3.54 0.08 14.18
N ASP A 150 3.09 1.29 14.51
CA ASP A 150 3.22 1.84 15.86
C ASP A 150 2.21 1.18 16.84
N ASP A 151 1.02 0.82 16.33
CA ASP A 151 -0.05 0.27 17.15
C ASP A 151 0.11 -1.22 17.45
N ARG A 152 0.36 -2.08 16.44
CA ARG A 152 0.42 -3.56 16.58
C ARG A 152 1.14 -4.24 15.42
N VAL A 153 2.40 -4.65 15.62
CA VAL A 153 3.10 -5.55 14.69
C VAL A 153 3.41 -6.86 15.39
N PRO A 154 2.98 -8.01 14.82
CA PRO A 154 3.47 -9.30 15.28
C PRO A 154 5.01 -9.33 15.18
N VAL A 155 5.69 -9.76 16.24
CA VAL A 155 7.16 -9.89 16.26
C VAL A 155 7.68 -10.69 15.06
N GLU A 156 6.86 -11.63 14.56
CA GLU A 156 7.15 -12.44 13.37
C GLU A 156 7.28 -11.62 12.07
N LEU A 157 6.68 -10.42 11.99
CA LEU A 157 6.77 -9.52 10.84
C LEU A 157 7.86 -8.46 10.98
N SER A 158 8.22 -8.07 12.20
CA SER A 158 9.23 -7.02 12.42
C SER A 158 10.58 -7.42 11.81
N GLN A 159 11.03 -8.67 11.99
CA GLN A 159 12.32 -9.12 11.45
C GLN A 159 12.34 -9.15 9.90
N PRO A 160 11.38 -9.77 9.19
CA PRO A 160 11.35 -9.71 7.73
C PRO A 160 11.25 -8.29 7.16
N LEU A 161 10.50 -7.39 7.81
CA LEU A 161 10.40 -5.98 7.42
C LEU A 161 11.73 -5.24 7.62
N GLU A 162 12.41 -5.48 8.74
CA GLU A 162 13.74 -4.92 9.01
C GLU A 162 14.77 -5.43 7.99
N ASP A 163 14.78 -6.72 7.70
CA ASP A 163 15.66 -7.34 6.70
C ASP A 163 15.41 -6.75 5.32
N PHE A 164 14.14 -6.56 4.96
CA PHE A 164 13.73 -5.92 3.71
C PHE A 164 14.32 -4.50 3.58
N CYS A 165 14.13 -3.65 4.59
CA CYS A 165 14.66 -2.28 4.59
C CYS A 165 16.20 -2.26 4.58
N SER A 166 16.85 -3.11 5.38
CA SER A 166 18.31 -3.21 5.47
C SER A 166 18.93 -3.66 4.14
N CYS A 167 18.32 -4.64 3.49
CA CYS A 167 18.78 -5.12 2.17
C CYS A 167 18.60 -4.05 1.09
N ILE A 168 17.54 -3.24 1.13
CA ILE A 168 17.40 -2.10 0.20
C ILE A 168 18.51 -1.07 0.42
N GLY A 169 18.80 -0.73 1.67
CA GLY A 169 19.87 0.24 2.01
C GLY A 169 21.25 -0.19 1.53
N THR A 170 21.54 -1.50 1.62
CA THR A 170 22.78 -2.11 1.13
C THR A 170 22.74 -2.50 -0.35
N ARG A 171 21.64 -2.18 -1.05
CA ARG A 171 21.38 -2.51 -2.46
C ARG A 171 21.43 -4.01 -2.76
N GLU A 172 21.18 -4.87 -1.79
CA GLU A 172 21.11 -6.32 -1.97
C GLU A 172 19.68 -6.75 -2.37
N TYR A 173 19.26 -6.35 -3.56
CA TYR A 173 17.86 -6.44 -4.01
C TYR A 173 17.32 -7.88 -4.09
N VAL A 174 18.15 -8.88 -4.43
CA VAL A 174 17.75 -10.29 -4.38
C VAL A 174 17.35 -10.71 -2.96
N LYS A 175 18.12 -10.29 -1.95
CA LYS A 175 17.80 -10.56 -0.54
C LYS A 175 16.60 -9.76 -0.08
N ALA A 176 16.48 -8.49 -0.48
CA ALA A 176 15.28 -7.69 -0.20
C ALA A 176 14.03 -8.33 -0.82
N ASN A 177 14.13 -8.85 -2.03
CA ASN A 177 13.04 -9.58 -2.68
C ASN A 177 12.68 -10.86 -1.92
N LYS A 178 13.68 -11.60 -1.41
CA LYS A 178 13.43 -12.76 -0.56
C LYS A 178 12.66 -12.36 0.71
N ALA A 179 13.15 -11.35 1.45
CA ALA A 179 12.47 -10.82 2.63
C ALA A 179 11.04 -10.34 2.32
N TYR A 180 10.83 -9.70 1.17
CA TYR A 180 9.49 -9.36 0.66
C TYR A 180 8.59 -10.58 0.47
N MET A 181 9.12 -11.66 -0.12
CA MET A 181 8.34 -12.90 -0.27
C MET A 181 8.03 -13.53 1.08
N ASP A 182 8.95 -13.47 2.04
CA ASP A 182 8.72 -13.94 3.42
C ASP A 182 7.64 -13.11 4.12
N ILE A 183 7.59 -11.78 3.91
CA ILE A 183 6.52 -10.91 4.38
C ILE A 183 5.17 -11.30 3.75
N VAL A 184 5.13 -11.46 2.43
CA VAL A 184 3.87 -11.69 1.69
C VAL A 184 3.32 -13.09 1.89
N MET A 185 4.17 -14.09 1.90
CA MET A 185 3.77 -15.50 2.01
C MET A 185 3.69 -15.94 3.48
N GLY A 186 4.43 -15.28 4.37
CA GLY A 186 4.59 -15.68 5.77
C GLY A 186 5.25 -17.07 5.90
N SER A 187 5.01 -17.70 7.04
CA SER A 187 5.46 -19.08 7.36
C SER A 187 4.70 -20.18 6.60
N ARG A 188 4.14 -19.88 5.41
CA ARG A 188 3.43 -20.88 4.60
C ARG A 188 4.43 -21.86 4.00
N LYS A 189 4.21 -23.15 4.25
CA LYS A 189 5.03 -24.19 3.64
C LYS A 189 4.64 -24.36 2.18
N TRP A 190 5.62 -24.31 1.30
CA TRP A 190 5.44 -24.67 -0.10
C TRP A 190 5.38 -26.19 -0.24
N GLN A 191 4.87 -26.67 -1.38
CA GLN A 191 4.80 -28.11 -1.67
C GLN A 191 6.16 -28.80 -1.52
N GLY A 192 7.27 -28.11 -1.85
CA GLY A 192 8.63 -28.62 -1.70
C GLY A 192 9.13 -28.69 -0.25
N ASP A 193 8.52 -27.94 0.68
CA ASP A 193 8.89 -27.89 2.10
C ASP A 193 8.03 -28.82 2.96
N VAL A 194 7.03 -29.47 2.37
CA VAL A 194 6.26 -30.51 3.03
C VAL A 194 7.19 -31.72 3.20
N PRO A 195 7.52 -32.13 4.43
CA PRO A 195 8.31 -33.34 4.63
C PRO A 195 7.61 -34.47 3.89
N TYR A 196 8.31 -35.12 2.97
CA TYR A 196 7.83 -36.35 2.35
C TYR A 196 7.64 -37.37 3.48
N LEU A 197 6.40 -37.48 3.97
CA LEU A 197 6.04 -38.46 4.97
C LEU A 197 6.09 -39.83 4.31
N VAL A 198 7.24 -40.47 4.53
CA VAL A 198 7.50 -41.92 4.56
C VAL A 198 7.57 -42.64 3.20
N GLU A 199 8.72 -43.28 3.02
CA GLU A 199 9.03 -44.34 2.07
C GLU A 199 7.86 -45.30 1.88
N GLY A 200 7.33 -45.37 0.66
CA GLY A 200 6.45 -46.47 0.26
C GLY A 200 5.15 -46.07 -0.43
N ASN A 201 4.74 -44.80 -0.44
CA ASN A 201 3.48 -44.42 -1.09
C ASN A 201 3.66 -43.45 -2.25
N ARG A 202 3.14 -43.87 -3.42
CA ARG A 202 2.97 -43.12 -4.66
C ARG A 202 1.96 -41.99 -4.47
N ASN A 203 2.30 -41.02 -3.62
CA ASN A 203 1.46 -39.86 -3.38
C ASN A 203 1.66 -38.88 -4.53
N GLY A 204 0.68 -38.85 -5.45
CA GLY A 204 0.67 -37.91 -6.57
C GLY A 204 0.60 -36.45 -6.11
N PRO A 205 0.79 -35.47 -7.02
CA PRO A 205 0.85 -34.04 -6.72
C PRO A 205 -0.31 -33.51 -5.83
N SER A 206 -1.50 -34.10 -5.99
CA SER A 206 -2.69 -33.77 -5.19
C SER A 206 -2.52 -34.05 -3.69
N VAL A 207 -1.82 -35.12 -3.30
CA VAL A 207 -1.62 -35.46 -1.88
C VAL A 207 -0.67 -34.46 -1.22
N VAL A 208 0.42 -34.10 -1.89
CA VAL A 208 1.38 -33.09 -1.40
C VAL A 208 0.70 -31.73 -1.26
N GLN A 209 -0.10 -31.35 -2.26
CA GLN A 209 -0.91 -30.13 -2.21
C GLN A 209 -1.89 -30.14 -1.01
N ASN A 210 -2.63 -31.23 -0.80
CA ASN A 210 -3.55 -31.36 0.32
C ASN A 210 -2.86 -31.27 1.69
N VAL A 211 -1.63 -31.81 1.82
CA VAL A 211 -0.87 -31.71 3.08
C VAL A 211 -0.36 -30.28 3.28
N ALA A 212 0.18 -29.63 2.24
CA ALA A 212 0.57 -28.22 2.30
C ALA A 212 -0.62 -27.32 2.71
N GLU A 213 -1.78 -27.53 2.08
CA GLU A 213 -3.02 -26.80 2.40
C GLU A 213 -3.45 -27.02 3.85
N ARG A 214 -3.37 -28.25 4.38
CA ARG A 214 -3.69 -28.54 5.79
C ARG A 214 -2.73 -27.87 6.77
N LEU A 215 -1.44 -27.85 6.45
CA LEU A 215 -0.41 -27.18 7.26
C LEU A 215 -0.63 -25.66 7.25
N ASN A 216 -0.93 -25.10 6.09
CA ASN A 216 -1.16 -23.65 5.92
C ASN A 216 -2.52 -23.18 6.46
N LYS A 217 -3.53 -24.05 6.53
CA LYS A 217 -4.86 -23.70 7.09
C LYS A 217 -4.80 -23.33 8.58
N LYS A 218 -3.78 -23.79 9.31
CA LYS A 218 -3.56 -23.47 10.72
C LYS A 218 -2.64 -22.26 10.94
N ASN A 219 -1.94 -21.81 9.89
CA ASN A 219 -1.02 -20.67 9.94
C ASN A 219 -1.64 -19.50 9.18
N SER A 220 -2.36 -18.63 9.90
CA SER A 220 -2.79 -17.34 9.36
C SER A 220 -1.57 -16.57 8.88
N ASN A 221 -1.72 -15.85 7.77
CA ASN A 221 -0.64 -15.01 7.26
C ASN A 221 -0.50 -13.83 8.21
N PRO A 222 0.70 -13.54 8.74
CA PRO A 222 0.84 -12.47 9.72
C PRO A 222 0.47 -11.09 9.14
N LEU A 223 0.52 -10.89 7.82
CA LEU A 223 -0.02 -9.67 7.17
C LEU A 223 -1.53 -9.53 7.31
N ASP A 224 -2.27 -10.63 7.32
CA ASP A 224 -3.72 -10.62 7.51
C ASP A 224 -4.08 -10.25 8.94
N GLU A 225 -3.36 -10.83 9.90
CA GLU A 225 -3.55 -10.56 11.33
C GLU A 225 -3.22 -9.10 11.67
N ALA A 226 -2.14 -8.57 11.10
CA ALA A 226 -1.76 -7.18 11.24
C ALA A 226 -2.61 -6.23 10.37
N GLY A 227 -3.49 -6.75 9.51
CA GLY A 227 -4.33 -5.95 8.62
C GLY A 227 -3.55 -5.06 7.66
N ILE A 228 -2.32 -5.45 7.28
CA ILE A 228 -1.41 -4.67 6.43
C ILE A 228 -1.19 -5.29 5.05
N ARG A 229 -1.98 -6.30 4.67
CA ARG A 229 -1.89 -6.95 3.34
C ARG A 229 -1.95 -5.95 2.18
N ASP A 230 -2.78 -4.91 2.29
CA ASP A 230 -2.93 -3.89 1.24
C ASP A 230 -1.63 -3.10 0.99
N HIS A 231 -0.73 -3.08 1.97
CA HIS A 231 0.57 -2.39 1.89
C HIS A 231 1.66 -3.21 1.19
N ALA A 232 1.46 -4.51 0.97
CA ALA A 232 2.43 -5.35 0.28
C ALA A 232 2.72 -4.86 -1.15
N VAL A 233 1.71 -4.29 -1.81
CA VAL A 233 1.86 -3.74 -3.15
C VAL A 233 2.78 -2.51 -3.14
N VAL A 234 2.69 -1.65 -2.12
CA VAL A 234 3.56 -0.47 -2.03
C VAL A 234 5.01 -0.87 -1.75
N LEU A 235 5.27 -1.83 -0.86
CA LEU A 235 6.62 -2.35 -0.61
C LEU A 235 7.27 -2.89 -1.89
N ARG A 236 6.50 -3.63 -2.70
CA ARG A 236 6.98 -4.14 -3.99
C ARG A 236 7.37 -3.02 -4.95
N ARG A 237 6.54 -1.98 -5.03
CA ARG A 237 6.79 -0.82 -5.89
C ARG A 237 8.06 -0.08 -5.44
N LEU A 238 8.21 0.18 -4.14
CA LEU A 238 9.40 0.83 -3.57
C LEU A 238 10.67 0.04 -3.90
N LEU A 239 10.66 -1.28 -3.77
CA LEU A 239 11.78 -2.14 -4.16
C LEU A 239 12.14 -1.98 -5.64
N LYS A 240 11.15 -2.07 -6.54
CA LYS A 240 11.37 -1.97 -7.98
C LYS A 240 11.87 -0.59 -8.40
N VAL A 241 11.34 0.48 -7.81
CA VAL A 241 11.80 1.85 -8.05
C VAL A 241 13.23 2.04 -7.55
N ALA A 242 13.53 1.61 -6.32
CA ALA A 242 14.88 1.74 -5.73
C ALA A 242 15.93 1.00 -6.57
N GLN A 243 15.67 -0.24 -6.98
CA GLN A 243 16.60 -1.01 -7.82
C GLN A 243 16.82 -0.36 -9.19
N ALA A 244 15.78 0.21 -9.79
CA ALA A 244 15.90 0.80 -11.13
C ALA A 244 16.80 2.04 -11.14
N VAL A 245 16.64 2.91 -10.13
CA VAL A 245 17.37 4.17 -10.01
C VAL A 245 18.77 3.97 -9.41
N LEU A 246 18.91 3.06 -8.44
CA LEU A 246 20.15 2.80 -7.72
C LEU A 246 20.57 1.33 -7.82
N PRO A 247 20.83 0.78 -9.02
CA PRO A 247 21.20 -0.63 -9.15
C PRO A 247 22.47 -0.95 -8.35
N ASN A 248 22.60 -2.21 -7.94
CA ASN A 248 23.87 -2.71 -7.40
C ASN A 248 24.87 -2.86 -8.54
N ASP A 249 26.14 -2.55 -8.26
CA ASP A 249 27.25 -2.74 -9.22
C ASP A 249 27.44 -4.22 -9.57
N ASP A 250 27.12 -5.13 -8.65
CA ASP A 250 27.09 -6.57 -8.87
C ASP A 250 25.71 -7.00 -9.44
N PRO A 251 25.62 -7.44 -10.71
CA PRO A 251 24.37 -7.87 -11.33
C PRO A 251 23.67 -9.02 -10.59
N SER A 252 24.42 -9.90 -9.91
CA SER A 252 23.86 -11.03 -9.17
C SER A 252 23.04 -10.61 -7.94
N LYS A 253 23.22 -9.37 -7.48
CA LYS A 253 22.48 -8.78 -6.37
C LYS A 253 21.22 -8.03 -6.81
N ASN A 254 21.05 -7.79 -8.11
CA ASN A 254 19.84 -7.17 -8.67
C ASN A 254 18.77 -8.24 -8.96
N CYS A 255 17.50 -7.92 -8.73
CA CYS A 255 16.43 -8.82 -9.18
C CYS A 255 16.36 -8.83 -10.71
N GLY A 256 16.22 -10.01 -11.29
CA GLY A 256 15.83 -10.17 -12.70
C GLY A 256 14.44 -9.60 -13.01
#